data_AF-A0A3A6FRY9-F1
#
_entry.id   AF-A0A3A6FRY9-F1
#
_cell.length_a   1.000
_cell.length_b   1.000
_cell.length_c   1.000
_cell.angle_alpha   90.00
_cell.angle_beta   90.00
_cell.angle_gamma   90.00
#
_symmetry.space_group_name_H-M   'P 1'
#
loop_
_entity.id
_entity.type
_entity.pdbx_description
1 polymer ?
#
loop_
_entity_poly.entity_id
_entity_poly.type
_entity_poly.pdbx_seq_one_letter_code
_entity_poly.pdbx_strand_id
1 'polypeptide(L)'
;MQVYDKVIETTRELLKPFPVKELNRDHAKPWNLLKENEFLLQKEVAFELGIRSQPSTCYQAVTSSKELLPEDKILLYGPDLPEIKKNVPFTRITWIQIDPIEDQDKAYQRIKKLEFAKFKIIPEGYMMLSSSMDQKEQVRVSKKAMKKALDFATVGNLMIQKYKEEFQAKHVQILFITRELPVMDQLIAQGKKVDEITNAFDHILKNIILDCDLCPLHPICDDVEELRQIHFARK
;
A
#
# COMPACT_ATOMS: atom_id res chain seq x y z
N MET A 1 -9.56 7.65 12.34
CA MET A 1 -8.17 8.08 12.55
C MET A 1 -7.63 8.61 11.25
N GLN A 2 -6.97 9.78 11.29
CA GLN A 2 -6.54 10.56 10.13
C GLN A 2 -5.01 10.73 10.05
N VAL A 3 -4.26 9.93 10.82
CA VAL A 3 -2.78 10.04 10.95
C VAL A 3 -2.02 9.92 9.63
N TYR A 4 -2.62 9.34 8.58
CA TYR A 4 -1.99 9.23 7.26
C TYR A 4 -2.62 10.16 6.20
N ASP A 5 -3.61 10.99 6.55
CA ASP A 5 -4.36 11.82 5.59
C ASP A 5 -3.39 12.75 4.84
N LYS A 6 -2.44 13.36 5.56
CA LYS A 6 -1.44 14.24 4.95
C LYS A 6 -0.53 13.53 3.95
N VAL A 7 -0.18 12.27 4.21
CA VAL A 7 0.62 11.44 3.29
C VAL A 7 -0.18 11.14 2.02
N ILE A 8 -1.47 10.82 2.16
CA ILE A 8 -2.36 10.54 1.03
C ILE A 8 -2.51 11.79 0.15
N GLU A 9 -2.79 12.95 0.75
CA GLU A 9 -2.88 14.23 0.05
C GLU A 9 -1.60 14.60 -0.69
N THR A 10 -0.46 14.53 0.01
CA THR A 10 0.84 14.86 -0.57
C THR A 10 1.17 13.95 -1.74
N THR A 11 0.95 12.64 -1.58
CA THR A 11 1.16 11.66 -2.66
C THR A 11 0.25 11.93 -3.86
N ARG A 12 -1.00 12.30 -3.62
CA ARG A 12 -1.95 12.65 -4.69
C ARG A 12 -1.48 13.87 -5.47
N GLU A 13 -1.03 14.92 -4.79
CA GLU A 13 -0.50 16.13 -5.45
C GLU A 13 0.80 15.84 -6.22
N LEU A 14 1.70 15.00 -5.67
CA LEU A 14 2.90 14.57 -6.38
C LEU A 14 2.58 13.84 -7.70
N LEU A 15 1.50 13.06 -7.73
CA LEU A 15 1.14 12.24 -8.89
C LEU A 15 0.25 12.97 -9.91
N LYS A 16 -0.41 14.05 -9.51
CA LYS A 16 -1.34 14.85 -10.32
C LYS A 16 -0.81 15.29 -11.71
N PRO A 17 0.47 15.64 -11.89
CA PRO A 17 0.98 16.05 -13.20
C PRO A 17 1.13 14.90 -14.20
N PHE A 18 1.06 13.64 -13.76
CA PHE A 18 1.34 12.48 -14.61
C PHE A 18 0.07 11.86 -15.19
N PRO A 19 0.11 11.38 -16.44
CA PRO A 19 -1.04 10.74 -17.05
C PRO A 19 -1.35 9.43 -16.33
N VAL A 20 -2.59 9.26 -15.89
CA VAL A 20 -3.07 8.08 -15.15
C VAL A 20 -4.17 7.39 -15.94
N LYS A 21 -4.17 6.05 -15.92
CA LYS A 21 -5.28 5.23 -16.40
C LYS A 21 -6.08 4.74 -15.19
N GLU A 22 -7.33 5.12 -15.09
CA GLU A 22 -8.26 4.48 -14.15
C GLU A 22 -8.74 3.17 -14.78
N LEU A 23 -8.43 2.04 -14.14
CA LEU A 23 -8.76 0.72 -14.66
C LEU A 23 -10.19 0.35 -14.26
N ASN A 24 -10.99 -0.07 -15.25
CA ASN A 24 -12.36 -0.51 -15.00
C ASN A 24 -12.36 -1.83 -14.21
N ARG A 25 -12.92 -1.79 -13.00
CA ARG A 25 -13.04 -2.94 -12.10
C ARG A 25 -14.01 -3.99 -12.63
N ASP A 26 -15.00 -3.59 -13.43
CA ASP A 26 -15.97 -4.51 -14.01
C ASP A 26 -15.35 -5.44 -15.06
N HIS A 27 -14.16 -5.08 -15.56
CA HIS A 27 -13.39 -5.94 -16.46
C HIS A 27 -12.52 -6.98 -15.71
N ALA A 28 -12.53 -6.97 -14.36
CA ALA A 28 -11.79 -7.93 -13.57
C ALA A 28 -12.26 -9.35 -13.85
N LYS A 29 -11.31 -10.22 -14.20
CA LYS A 29 -11.58 -11.61 -14.50
C LYS A 29 -11.71 -12.42 -13.21
N PRO A 30 -12.50 -13.51 -13.19
CA PRO A 30 -12.39 -14.50 -12.13
C PRO A 30 -10.96 -15.05 -12.09
N TRP A 31 -10.29 -14.91 -10.95
CA TRP A 31 -8.92 -15.38 -10.77
C TRP A 31 -8.77 -16.17 -9.48
N ASN A 32 -7.97 -17.22 -9.53
CA ASN A 32 -7.78 -18.08 -8.38
C ASN A 32 -6.85 -17.41 -7.36
N LEU A 33 -7.25 -17.41 -6.08
CA LEU A 33 -6.41 -17.03 -4.94
C LEU A 33 -5.88 -18.32 -4.29
N LEU A 34 -4.56 -18.45 -4.26
CA LEU A 34 -3.88 -19.57 -3.64
C LEU A 34 -3.88 -19.41 -2.11
N LYS A 35 -3.84 -20.55 -1.40
CA LYS A 35 -3.70 -20.56 0.06
C LYS A 35 -2.26 -20.36 0.52
N GLU A 36 -1.31 -20.75 -0.31
CA GLU A 36 0.12 -20.70 -0.03
C GLU A 36 0.86 -20.15 -1.26
N ASN A 37 2.02 -19.54 -1.02
CA ASN A 37 2.84 -19.01 -2.11
C ASN A 37 3.33 -20.15 -3.01
N GLU A 38 3.05 -20.05 -4.30
CA GLU A 38 3.70 -20.91 -5.28
C GLU A 38 5.13 -20.41 -5.51
N PHE A 39 6.08 -21.34 -5.51
CA PHE A 39 7.45 -21.02 -5.89
C PHE A 39 7.56 -21.03 -7.42
N LEU A 40 7.77 -19.85 -8.02
CA LEU A 40 7.98 -19.73 -9.47
C LEU A 40 9.46 -19.93 -9.83
N LEU A 41 9.75 -20.98 -10.59
CA LEU A 41 11.08 -21.19 -11.16
C LEU A 41 11.38 -20.13 -12.23
N GLN A 42 12.65 -19.75 -12.40
CA GLN A 42 13.05 -18.72 -13.36
C GLN A 42 12.57 -19.02 -14.81
N LYS A 43 12.51 -20.30 -15.21
CA LYS A 43 12.00 -20.72 -16.52
C LYS A 43 10.49 -20.45 -16.72
N GLU A 44 9.74 -20.32 -15.63
CA GLU A 44 8.29 -20.10 -15.62
C GLU A 44 7.93 -18.62 -15.50
N VAL A 45 8.87 -17.77 -15.08
CA VAL A 45 8.69 -16.32 -14.98
C VAL A 45 8.66 -15.72 -16.39
N ALA A 46 7.66 -14.87 -16.66
CA ALA A 46 7.56 -14.08 -17.88
C ALA A 46 8.40 -12.80 -17.77
N PHE A 47 8.25 -12.09 -16.65
CA PHE A 47 8.99 -10.88 -16.29
C PHE A 47 8.85 -10.62 -14.79
N GLU A 48 9.67 -9.71 -14.28
CA GLU A 48 9.62 -9.23 -12.90
C GLU A 48 9.22 -7.75 -12.85
N LEU A 49 8.40 -7.39 -11.87
CA LEU A 49 8.08 -6.01 -11.52
C LEU A 49 8.91 -5.66 -10.28
N GLY A 50 9.57 -4.51 -10.31
CA GLY A 50 10.43 -4.08 -9.21
C GLY A 50 11.82 -4.68 -9.37
N ILE A 51 12.80 -3.80 -9.51
CA ILE A 51 14.21 -4.16 -9.62
C ILE A 51 14.89 -3.61 -8.37
N ARG A 52 15.62 -4.46 -7.62
CA ARG A 52 16.22 -4.05 -6.33
C ARG A 52 17.07 -2.78 -6.42
N SER A 53 17.78 -2.61 -7.54
CA SER A 53 18.65 -1.47 -7.81
C SER A 53 17.92 -0.19 -8.23
N GLN A 54 16.62 -0.25 -8.54
CA GLN A 54 15.85 0.92 -8.93
C GLN A 54 15.11 1.55 -7.74
N PRO A 55 14.89 2.87 -7.76
CA PRO A 55 14.03 3.54 -6.80
C PRO A 55 12.60 2.99 -6.85
N SER A 56 12.09 2.54 -5.72
CA SER A 56 10.70 2.10 -5.57
C SER A 56 10.26 2.19 -4.11
N THR A 57 8.94 2.29 -3.93
CA THR A 57 8.31 2.19 -2.61
C THR A 57 7.06 1.32 -2.67
N CYS A 58 6.67 0.76 -1.54
CA CYS A 58 5.44 0.04 -1.33
C CYS A 58 4.96 0.34 0.10
N TYR A 59 3.86 1.08 0.22
CA TYR A 59 3.29 1.41 1.51
C TYR A 59 1.76 1.38 1.47
N GLN A 60 1.18 1.35 2.67
CA GLN A 60 -0.27 1.39 2.87
C GLN A 60 -0.62 2.52 3.83
N ALA A 61 -1.60 3.33 3.47
CA ALA A 61 -2.09 4.42 4.31
C ALA A 61 -3.58 4.22 4.60
N VAL A 62 -3.96 4.36 5.87
CA VAL A 62 -5.33 4.14 6.34
C VAL A 62 -5.94 5.48 6.72
N THR A 63 -7.21 5.70 6.38
CA THR A 63 -7.93 6.92 6.76
C THR A 63 -9.36 6.60 7.17
N SER A 64 -9.93 7.41 8.06
CA SER A 64 -11.37 7.43 8.28
C SER A 64 -12.12 8.46 7.44
N SER A 65 -11.41 9.35 6.74
CA SER A 65 -12.01 10.41 5.93
C SER A 65 -12.70 9.82 4.71
N LYS A 66 -14.02 10.06 4.60
CA LYS A 66 -14.83 9.66 3.45
C LYS A 66 -14.57 10.56 2.24
N GLU A 67 -14.23 11.82 2.47
CA GLU A 67 -13.96 12.79 1.41
C GLU A 67 -12.63 12.49 0.71
N LEU A 68 -11.65 12.00 1.46
CA LEU A 68 -10.33 11.68 0.91
C LEU A 68 -10.37 10.43 0.03
N LEU A 69 -11.18 9.43 0.39
CA LEU A 69 -11.36 8.17 -0.34
C LEU A 69 -12.87 7.85 -0.49
N PRO A 70 -13.57 8.50 -1.44
CA PRO A 70 -15.02 8.36 -1.58
C PRO A 70 -15.45 7.07 -2.31
N GLU A 71 -14.54 6.46 -3.06
CA GLU A 71 -14.83 5.27 -3.87
C GLU A 71 -13.60 4.39 -4.06
N ASP A 72 -13.86 3.15 -4.48
CA ASP A 72 -12.80 2.23 -4.88
C ASP A 72 -12.21 2.64 -6.22
N LYS A 73 -10.88 2.66 -6.34
CA LYS A 73 -10.20 2.94 -7.61
C LYS A 73 -8.99 2.05 -7.80
N ILE A 74 -8.72 1.73 -9.06
CA ILE A 74 -7.44 1.14 -9.47
C ILE A 74 -6.82 2.12 -10.47
N LEU A 75 -5.69 2.70 -10.10
CA LEU A 75 -4.99 3.72 -10.89
C LEU A 75 -3.68 3.14 -11.38
N LEU A 76 -3.43 3.24 -12.69
CA LEU A 76 -2.22 2.73 -13.34
C LEU A 76 -1.41 3.86 -13.96
N TYR A 77 -0.16 3.97 -13.54
CA TYR A 77 0.85 4.89 -14.09
C TYR A 77 1.90 4.07 -14.84
N GLY A 78 1.65 3.81 -16.12
CA GLY A 78 2.56 3.04 -16.97
C GLY A 78 1.86 1.93 -17.75
N PRO A 79 2.62 0.96 -18.32
CA PRO A 79 2.07 -0.19 -19.02
C PRO A 79 1.37 -1.17 -18.06
N ASP A 80 0.26 -1.77 -18.51
CA ASP A 80 -0.40 -2.87 -17.81
C ASP A 80 0.35 -4.20 -18.02
N LEU A 81 0.05 -5.24 -17.25
CA LEU A 81 0.71 -6.54 -17.32
C LEU A 81 0.80 -7.11 -18.74
N PRO A 82 -0.26 -7.10 -19.58
CA PRO A 82 -0.17 -7.62 -20.96
C PRO A 82 0.79 -6.85 -21.86
N GLU A 83 1.01 -5.56 -21.56
CA GLU A 83 1.86 -4.64 -22.31
C GLU A 83 3.35 -4.81 -21.96
N ILE A 84 3.66 -5.42 -20.80
CA ILE A 84 5.04 -5.60 -20.30
C ILE A 84 5.71 -6.81 -20.96
N LYS A 85 6.94 -6.62 -21.47
CA LYS A 85 7.74 -7.67 -22.15
C LYS A 85 9.10 -7.94 -21.52
N LYS A 86 9.50 -7.15 -20.52
CA LYS A 86 10.77 -7.24 -19.81
C LYS A 86 10.58 -6.77 -18.37
N ASN A 87 11.61 -6.91 -17.54
CA ASN A 87 11.56 -6.39 -16.18
C ASN A 87 11.38 -4.86 -16.19
N VAL A 88 10.54 -4.36 -15.29
CA VAL A 88 10.22 -2.92 -15.17
C VAL A 88 10.26 -2.48 -13.71
N PRO A 89 10.49 -1.18 -13.43
CA PRO A 89 10.29 -0.63 -12.10
C PRO A 89 8.85 -0.88 -11.63
N PHE A 90 8.67 -0.94 -10.32
CA PHE A 90 7.35 -1.16 -9.73
C PHE A 90 7.22 -0.44 -8.41
N THR A 91 6.10 0.23 -8.23
CA THR A 91 5.69 0.84 -6.97
C THR A 91 4.20 0.60 -6.80
N ARG A 92 3.81 0.15 -5.61
CA ARG A 92 2.41 -0.08 -5.25
C ARG A 92 2.07 0.74 -4.02
N ILE A 93 1.09 1.62 -4.16
CA ILE A 93 0.57 2.41 -3.04
C ILE A 93 -0.88 1.98 -2.83
N THR A 94 -1.25 1.74 -1.57
CA THR A 94 -2.62 1.31 -1.23
C THR A 94 -3.19 2.24 -0.18
N TRP A 95 -4.32 2.88 -0.49
CA TRP A 95 -5.07 3.71 0.42
C TRP A 95 -6.35 3.01 0.83
N ILE A 96 -6.64 2.98 2.12
CA ILE A 96 -7.74 2.18 2.68
C ILE A 96 -8.59 3.07 3.58
N GLN A 97 -9.86 3.23 3.23
CA GLN A 97 -10.86 3.85 4.07
C GLN A 97 -11.44 2.81 5.02
N ILE A 98 -11.43 3.13 6.31
CA ILE A 98 -12.08 2.33 7.36
C ILE A 98 -13.05 3.20 8.16
N ASP A 99 -14.02 2.57 8.83
CA ASP A 99 -14.82 3.28 9.82
C ASP A 99 -13.92 3.85 10.94
N PRO A 100 -14.26 5.02 11.49
CA PRO A 100 -13.56 5.56 12.65
C PRO A 100 -13.63 4.56 13.81
N ILE A 101 -12.50 4.38 14.48
CA ILE A 101 -12.38 3.52 15.66
C ILE A 101 -12.02 4.44 16.82
N GLU A 102 -12.89 4.51 17.82
CA GLU A 102 -12.71 5.34 19.01
C GLU A 102 -11.52 4.86 19.86
N ASP A 103 -11.38 3.54 19.98
CA ASP A 103 -10.31 2.90 20.74
C ASP A 103 -9.01 2.86 19.93
N GLN A 104 -8.01 3.59 20.38
CA GLN A 104 -6.72 3.75 19.71
C GLN A 104 -5.90 2.44 19.66
N ASP A 105 -5.97 1.58 20.68
CA ASP A 105 -5.28 0.28 20.66
C ASP A 105 -5.92 -0.63 19.61
N LYS A 106 -7.26 -0.65 19.54
CA LYS A 106 -7.98 -1.40 18.50
C LYS A 106 -7.72 -0.83 17.11
N ALA A 107 -7.64 0.49 16.97
CA ALA A 107 -7.30 1.15 15.71
C ALA A 107 -5.91 0.72 15.22
N TYR A 108 -4.93 0.70 16.13
CA TYR A 108 -3.57 0.24 15.83
C TYR A 108 -3.50 -1.22 15.44
N GLN A 109 -4.12 -2.09 16.25
CA GLN A 109 -4.15 -3.52 15.95
C GLN A 109 -4.78 -3.79 14.58
N ARG A 110 -5.80 -3.00 14.20
CA ARG A 110 -6.41 -3.08 12.87
C ARG A 110 -5.45 -2.63 11.77
N ILE A 111 -4.70 -1.56 11.96
CA ILE A 111 -3.68 -1.11 11.00
C ILE A 111 -2.60 -2.16 10.82
N LYS A 112 -2.07 -2.73 11.91
CA LYS A 112 -1.09 -3.81 11.82
C LYS A 112 -1.65 -5.03 11.10
N LYS A 113 -2.89 -5.44 11.41
CA LYS A 113 -3.58 -6.52 10.69
C LYS A 113 -3.71 -6.23 9.18
N LEU A 114 -4.06 -4.99 8.81
CA LEU A 114 -4.13 -4.54 7.42
C LEU A 114 -2.76 -4.61 6.73
N GLU A 115 -1.69 -4.21 7.42
CA GLU A 115 -0.32 -4.28 6.92
C GLU A 115 0.07 -5.72 6.52
N PHE A 116 -0.36 -6.70 7.32
CA PHE A 116 -0.12 -8.12 7.05
C PHE A 116 -1.10 -8.74 6.04
N ALA A 117 -2.24 -8.11 5.77
CA ALA A 117 -3.26 -8.61 4.85
C ALA A 117 -2.72 -8.87 3.44
N LYS A 118 -1.80 -7.99 2.99
CA LYS A 118 -1.20 -8.07 1.65
C LYS A 118 -0.52 -9.41 1.38
N PHE A 119 0.01 -10.07 2.41
CA PHE A 119 0.66 -11.37 2.29
C PHE A 119 -0.31 -12.54 2.12
N LYS A 120 -1.60 -12.35 2.42
CA LYS A 120 -2.66 -13.36 2.22
C LYS A 120 -3.30 -13.28 0.85
N ILE A 121 -3.00 -12.25 0.06
CA ILE A 121 -3.51 -12.07 -1.29
C ILE A 121 -2.50 -12.72 -2.21
N ILE A 122 -2.77 -13.95 -2.65
CA ILE A 122 -1.83 -14.73 -3.47
C ILE A 122 -2.51 -15.11 -4.79
N PRO A 123 -2.60 -14.18 -5.77
CA PRO A 123 -3.19 -14.51 -7.07
C PRO A 123 -2.33 -15.54 -7.80
N GLU A 124 -2.96 -16.56 -8.38
CA GLU A 124 -2.27 -17.59 -9.16
C GLU A 124 -1.40 -16.96 -10.26
N GLY A 125 -0.12 -17.29 -10.29
CA GLY A 125 0.86 -16.76 -11.25
C GLY A 125 1.36 -15.34 -10.99
N TYR A 126 1.00 -14.73 -9.86
CA TYR A 126 1.44 -13.39 -9.43
C TYR A 126 2.06 -13.48 -8.03
N MET A 127 3.37 -13.73 -7.98
CA MET A 127 4.10 -13.94 -6.73
C MET A 127 4.65 -12.62 -6.21
N MET A 128 4.13 -12.14 -5.08
CA MET A 128 4.62 -10.94 -4.41
C MET A 128 5.72 -11.27 -3.39
N LEU A 129 6.87 -10.63 -3.55
CA LEU A 129 8.01 -10.65 -2.65
C LEU A 129 8.14 -9.26 -2.03
N SER A 130 7.34 -9.03 -0.99
CA SER A 130 7.28 -7.77 -0.26
C SER A 130 8.18 -7.82 0.98
N SER A 131 9.04 -6.80 1.17
CA SER A 131 9.77 -6.56 2.42
C SER A 131 9.16 -5.35 3.12
N SER A 132 8.53 -5.55 4.28
CA SER A 132 8.04 -4.41 5.08
C SER A 132 9.18 -3.53 5.58
N MET A 133 10.37 -4.10 5.86
CA MET A 133 11.53 -3.33 6.33
C MET A 133 12.09 -2.39 5.26
N ASP A 134 12.12 -2.84 4.00
CA ASP A 134 12.70 -2.04 2.92
C ASP A 134 11.66 -1.18 2.20
N GLN A 135 10.38 -1.33 2.55
CA GLN A 135 9.23 -0.78 1.82
C GLN A 135 9.33 -1.01 0.32
N LYS A 136 9.84 -2.18 -0.07
CA LYS A 136 10.01 -2.55 -1.47
C LYS A 136 9.23 -3.81 -1.74
N GLU A 137 8.60 -3.81 -2.90
CA GLU A 137 7.91 -4.97 -3.42
C GLU A 137 8.52 -5.35 -4.76
N GLN A 138 8.91 -6.61 -4.86
CA GLN A 138 9.21 -7.25 -6.12
C GLN A 138 8.07 -8.23 -6.44
N VAL A 139 7.67 -8.31 -7.70
CA VAL A 139 6.65 -9.25 -8.15
C VAL A 139 7.21 -10.08 -9.28
N ARG A 140 6.99 -11.40 -9.23
CA ARG A 140 7.23 -12.29 -10.36
C ARG A 140 5.91 -12.66 -10.99
N VAL A 141 5.80 -12.45 -12.30
CA VAL A 141 4.60 -12.81 -13.06
C VAL A 141 4.91 -14.02 -13.92
N SER A 142 4.08 -15.06 -13.83
CA SER A 142 4.30 -16.32 -14.53
C SER A 142 3.85 -16.25 -16.01
N LYS A 143 4.51 -17.04 -16.87
CA LYS A 143 4.09 -17.24 -18.27
C LYS A 143 2.67 -17.80 -18.37
N LYS A 144 2.23 -18.59 -17.37
CA LYS A 144 0.87 -19.14 -17.31
C LYS A 144 -0.16 -18.02 -17.05
N ALA A 145 0.10 -17.12 -16.10
CA ALA A 145 -0.76 -15.97 -15.85
C ALA A 145 -0.88 -15.06 -17.07
N MET A 146 0.23 -14.83 -17.79
CA MET A 146 0.20 -14.05 -19.03
C MET A 146 -0.61 -14.74 -20.13
N LYS A 147 -0.54 -16.06 -20.27
CA LYS A 147 -1.39 -16.82 -21.21
C LYS A 147 -2.88 -16.73 -20.86
N LYS A 148 -3.21 -16.67 -19.57
CA LYS A 148 -4.58 -16.44 -19.06
C LYS A 148 -4.98 -14.95 -19.11
N ALA A 149 -4.12 -14.07 -19.65
CA ALA A 149 -4.33 -12.63 -19.77
C ALA A 149 -4.60 -11.93 -18.42
N LEU A 150 -3.77 -12.18 -17.40
CA LEU A 150 -3.79 -11.41 -16.15
C LEU A 150 -3.50 -9.92 -16.42
N ASP A 151 -4.22 -9.05 -15.74
CA ASP A 151 -4.10 -7.58 -15.80
C ASP A 151 -4.20 -6.95 -14.39
N PHE A 152 -3.79 -5.69 -14.25
CA PHE A 152 -3.87 -4.99 -12.97
C PHE A 152 -5.29 -4.70 -12.51
N ALA A 153 -6.27 -4.62 -13.42
CA ALA A 153 -7.68 -4.50 -13.05
C ALA A 153 -8.11 -5.71 -12.22
N THR A 154 -7.76 -6.91 -12.67
CA THR A 154 -8.02 -8.18 -11.98
C THR A 154 -7.26 -8.24 -10.65
N VAL A 155 -5.93 -8.01 -10.64
CA VAL A 155 -5.12 -8.06 -9.41
C VAL A 155 -5.60 -7.04 -8.38
N GLY A 156 -5.83 -5.79 -8.79
CA GLY A 156 -6.31 -4.75 -7.90
C GLY A 156 -7.70 -5.05 -7.35
N ASN A 157 -8.61 -5.61 -8.17
CA ASN A 157 -9.95 -5.95 -7.70
C ASN A 157 -9.93 -7.09 -6.66
N LEU A 158 -9.09 -8.11 -6.84
CA LEU A 158 -8.88 -9.16 -5.83
C LEU A 158 -8.38 -8.57 -4.50
N MET A 159 -7.43 -7.64 -4.57
CA MET A 159 -6.92 -6.97 -3.38
C MET A 159 -8.01 -6.17 -2.68
N ILE A 160 -8.77 -5.35 -3.42
CA ILE A 160 -9.88 -4.56 -2.89
C ILE A 160 -10.91 -5.47 -2.21
N GLN A 161 -11.34 -6.55 -2.86
CA GLN A 161 -12.30 -7.51 -2.29
C GLN A 161 -11.78 -8.09 -0.98
N LYS A 162 -10.51 -8.52 -0.94
CA LYS A 162 -9.90 -9.05 0.29
C LYS A 162 -9.88 -8.03 1.43
N TYR A 163 -9.53 -6.78 1.15
CA TYR A 163 -9.54 -5.71 2.16
C TYR A 163 -10.95 -5.44 2.70
N LYS A 164 -11.97 -5.51 1.84
CA LYS A 164 -13.37 -5.33 2.27
C LYS A 164 -13.87 -6.51 3.11
N GLU A 165 -13.64 -7.74 2.66
CA GLU A 165 -14.13 -8.95 3.31
C GLU A 165 -13.46 -9.22 4.66
N GLU A 166 -12.13 -9.20 4.70
CA GLU A 166 -11.39 -9.58 5.92
C GLU A 166 -11.18 -8.42 6.89
N PHE A 167 -11.18 -7.18 6.40
CA PHE A 167 -10.80 -6.01 7.20
C PHE A 167 -11.87 -4.93 7.24
N GLN A 168 -13.07 -5.22 6.71
CA GLN A 168 -14.24 -4.33 6.73
C GLN A 168 -13.89 -2.91 6.24
N ALA A 169 -12.99 -2.80 5.26
CA ALA A 169 -12.71 -1.54 4.58
C ALA A 169 -13.96 -1.10 3.79
N LYS A 170 -14.24 0.21 3.72
CA LYS A 170 -15.35 0.70 2.87
C LYS A 170 -14.90 0.94 1.45
N HIS A 171 -13.82 1.71 1.32
CA HIS A 171 -13.26 2.11 0.02
C HIS A 171 -11.77 1.87 -0.01
N VAL A 172 -11.28 1.34 -1.12
CA VAL A 172 -9.84 1.06 -1.31
C VAL A 172 -9.39 1.59 -2.66
N GLN A 173 -8.33 2.40 -2.64
CA GLN A 173 -7.67 2.87 -3.85
C GLN A 173 -6.29 2.25 -3.96
N ILE A 174 -6.00 1.62 -5.09
CA ILE A 174 -4.72 0.97 -5.36
C ILE A 174 -4.07 1.66 -6.54
N LEU A 175 -2.84 2.11 -6.34
CA LEU A 175 -2.03 2.74 -7.37
C LEU A 175 -0.92 1.76 -7.76
N PHE A 176 -0.90 1.38 -9.03
CA PHE A 176 0.18 0.63 -9.65
C PHE A 176 1.02 1.58 -10.50
N ILE A 177 2.33 1.63 -10.25
CA ILE A 177 3.27 2.45 -11.00
C ILE A 177 4.32 1.51 -11.61
N THR A 178 4.29 1.35 -12.94
CA THR A 178 5.14 0.40 -13.70
C THR A 178 6.15 1.11 -14.60
N ARG A 179 6.40 2.39 -14.33
CA ARG A 179 7.40 3.22 -15.02
C ARG A 179 8.15 4.06 -14.00
N GLU A 180 9.29 4.57 -14.42
CA GLU A 180 10.02 5.56 -13.64
C GLU A 180 9.32 6.92 -13.74
N LEU A 181 9.11 7.55 -12.58
CA LEU A 181 8.57 8.90 -12.47
C LEU A 181 9.66 9.82 -11.86
N PRO A 182 9.75 11.08 -12.27
CA PRO A 182 10.74 12.00 -11.70
C PRO A 182 10.52 12.31 -10.21
N VAL A 183 9.34 11.97 -9.68
CA VAL A 183 8.96 12.14 -8.26
C VAL A 183 9.24 10.90 -7.40
N MET A 184 9.94 9.88 -7.91
CA MET A 184 10.16 8.62 -7.18
C MET A 184 10.79 8.82 -5.79
N ASP A 185 11.78 9.70 -5.65
CA ASP A 185 12.42 9.98 -4.35
C ASP A 185 11.46 10.59 -3.34
N GLN A 186 10.54 11.45 -3.82
CA GLN A 186 9.51 12.07 -2.99
C GLN A 186 8.47 11.03 -2.57
N LEU A 187 8.10 10.10 -3.45
CA LEU A 187 7.22 8.98 -3.11
C LEU A 187 7.87 8.04 -2.07
N ILE A 188 9.16 7.76 -2.21
CA ILE A 188 9.93 6.99 -1.22
C ILE A 188 9.94 7.71 0.13
N ALA A 189 10.12 9.03 0.14
CA ALA A 189 10.02 9.81 1.37
C ALA A 189 8.63 9.71 2.02
N GLN A 190 7.55 9.70 1.23
CA GLN A 190 6.20 9.45 1.75
C GLN A 190 6.05 8.05 2.37
N GLY A 191 6.62 7.02 1.74
CA GLY A 191 6.66 5.67 2.33
C GLY A 191 7.38 5.66 3.68
N LYS A 192 8.54 6.33 3.78
CA LYS A 192 9.29 6.45 5.05
C LYS A 192 8.46 7.14 6.14
N LYS A 193 7.75 8.22 5.79
CA LYS A 193 6.83 8.90 6.72
C LYS A 193 5.74 7.97 7.26
N VAL A 194 5.18 7.08 6.42
CA VAL A 194 4.20 6.08 6.87
C VAL A 194 4.80 5.15 7.94
N ASP A 195 6.04 4.71 7.76
CA ASP A 195 6.73 3.89 8.76
C ASP A 195 6.97 4.67 10.05
N GLU A 196 7.47 5.90 9.94
CA GLU A 196 7.75 6.77 11.08
C GLU A 196 6.48 7.02 11.89
N ILE A 197 5.36 7.31 11.24
CA ILE A 197 4.04 7.45 11.88
C ILE A 197 3.64 6.15 12.58
N THR A 198 3.80 5.01 11.91
CA THR A 198 3.43 3.70 12.48
C THR A 198 4.28 3.34 13.69
N ASN A 199 5.58 3.64 13.64
CA ASN A 199 6.54 3.42 14.72
C ASN A 199 6.30 4.38 15.88
N ALA A 200 5.99 5.64 15.60
CA ALA A 200 5.62 6.61 16.63
C ALA A 200 4.35 6.18 17.36
N PHE A 201 3.37 5.68 16.62
CA PHE A 201 2.16 5.13 17.18
C PHE A 201 2.43 3.90 18.05
N ASP A 202 3.27 2.95 17.60
CA ASP A 202 3.72 1.81 18.41
C ASP A 202 4.40 2.23 19.72
N HIS A 203 5.25 3.25 19.66
CA HIS A 203 5.97 3.77 20.83
C HIS A 203 5.04 4.44 21.84
N ILE A 204 4.07 5.24 21.37
CA ILE A 204 3.04 5.87 22.21
C ILE A 204 2.21 4.80 22.94
N LEU A 205 1.79 3.75 22.23
CA LEU A 205 0.94 2.70 22.83
C LEU A 205 1.70 1.83 23.84
N LYS A 206 3.01 1.68 23.67
CA LYS A 206 3.88 0.94 24.61
C LYS A 206 4.27 1.74 25.86
N ASN A 207 3.82 3.00 26.00
CA ASN A 207 4.12 3.89 27.16
C ASN A 207 5.62 4.00 27.49
N ILE A 208 6.49 3.98 26.48
CA ILE A 208 7.94 3.84 26.69
C ILE A 208 8.57 5.14 27.25
N ILE A 209 8.07 6.33 26.88
CA ILE A 209 8.53 7.63 27.40
C ILE A 209 7.34 8.62 27.45
N LEU A 210 7.13 9.27 28.60
CA LEU A 210 6.00 10.20 28.89
C LEU A 210 6.37 11.69 28.73
N ASP A 211 7.64 11.99 28.46
CA ASP A 211 8.15 13.35 28.38
C ASP A 211 8.43 13.75 26.93
N CYS A 212 7.65 14.70 26.42
CA CYS A 212 7.70 15.11 25.01
C CYS A 212 9.02 15.78 24.65
N ASP A 213 9.68 16.45 25.61
CA ASP A 213 10.94 17.18 25.39
C ASP A 213 12.15 16.25 25.28
N LEU A 214 12.02 15.02 25.77
CA LEU A 214 13.05 13.96 25.68
C LEU A 214 12.73 12.91 24.62
N CYS A 215 11.58 13.05 23.92
CA CYS A 215 11.11 12.06 22.98
C CYS A 215 11.77 12.26 21.60
N PRO A 216 12.54 11.28 21.08
CA PRO A 216 13.18 11.39 19.76
C PRO A 216 12.16 11.43 18.61
N LEU A 217 10.89 11.14 18.88
CA LEU A 217 9.78 11.18 17.91
C LEU A 217 9.02 12.52 17.90
N HIS A 218 9.44 13.51 18.70
CA HIS A 218 8.83 14.84 18.78
C HIS A 218 8.59 15.49 17.40
N PRO A 219 9.55 15.47 16.45
CA PRO A 219 9.34 16.09 15.13
C PRO A 219 8.20 15.46 14.32
N ILE A 220 7.94 14.15 14.50
CA ILE A 220 6.86 13.44 13.81
C ILE A 220 5.49 13.79 14.42
N CYS A 221 5.44 14.00 15.73
CA CYS A 221 4.22 14.44 16.42
C CYS A 221 3.86 15.90 16.13
N ASP A 222 4.83 16.74 15.78
CA ASP A 222 4.57 18.11 15.28
C ASP A 222 4.01 18.08 13.85
N ASP A 223 4.45 17.13 13.02
CA ASP A 223 3.95 16.92 11.66
C ASP A 223 2.55 16.25 11.62
N VAL A 224 2.19 15.46 12.64
CA VAL A 224 0.93 14.70 12.72
C VAL A 224 0.26 14.95 14.08
N GLU A 225 -0.56 15.99 14.15
CA GLU A 225 -1.20 16.48 15.37
C GLU A 225 -2.07 15.42 16.08
N GLU A 226 -2.66 14.49 15.33
CA GLU A 226 -3.45 13.39 15.89
C GLU A 226 -2.61 12.45 16.77
N LEU A 227 -1.33 12.23 16.46
CA LEU A 227 -0.44 11.43 17.33
C LEU A 227 -0.28 12.09 18.70
N ARG A 228 -0.23 13.42 18.73
CA ARG A 228 -0.11 14.22 19.94
C ARG A 228 -1.39 14.15 20.77
N GLN A 229 -2.55 14.27 20.13
CA GLN A 229 -3.86 14.09 20.79
C GLN A 229 -3.99 12.70 21.41
N ILE A 230 -3.55 11.65 20.70
CA ILE A 230 -3.55 10.27 21.19
C ILE A 230 -2.66 10.13 22.44
N HIS A 231 -1.46 10.72 22.41
CA HIS A 231 -0.54 10.68 23.55
C HIS A 231 -1.10 11.40 24.80
N PHE A 232 -1.70 12.58 24.64
CA PHE A 232 -2.24 13.35 25.77
C PHE A 232 -3.61 12.86 26.27
N ALA A 233 -4.42 12.20 25.44
CA ALA A 233 -5.67 11.58 25.87
C ALA A 233 -5.48 10.37 26.81
N ARG A 234 -4.23 9.88 26.95
CA ARG A 234 -3.86 8.78 27.85
C ARG A 234 -3.19 9.24 29.16
N LYS A 235 -3.01 10.54 29.39
CA LYS A 235 -2.65 11.11 30.71
C LYS A 235 -3.89 11.21 31.58
#